data_AF-A0A4P5WU00-F1
#
_entry.id   AF-A0A4P5WU00-F1
#
_cell.length_a   1.000
_cell.length_b   1.000
_cell.length_c   1.000
_cell.angle_alpha   90.00
_cell.angle_beta   90.00
_cell.angle_gamma   90.00
#
_symmetry.space_group_name_H-M   'P 1'
#
loop_
_entity.id
_entity.type
_entity.pdbx_description
1 polymer ?
#
loop_
_entity_poly.entity_id
_entity_poly.type
_entity_poly.pdbx_seq_one_letter_code
_entity_poly.pdbx_strand_id
1 'polypeptide(L)'
;MLQEQVYKYAAENPQYRLSQFLRYGGHLVPIKDMMKKEIRIRRLDTPIRQREFRFLRNPGTLMLLSQLRQFDGQNRKGQYDDGPDSLDMCQQLPVQLQKWFDEQRK
;
A
#
# COMPACT_ATOMS: atom_id res chain seq x y z
N MET A 1 -0.82 -9.87 -18.64
CA MET A 1 0.15 -8.88 -19.18
C MET A 1 1.12 -8.24 -18.16
N LEU A 2 0.70 -7.70 -16.99
CA LEU A 2 1.66 -7.32 -15.91
C LEU A 2 1.65 -8.33 -14.75
N GLN A 3 0.46 -8.74 -14.32
CA GLN A 3 0.27 -9.69 -13.23
C GLN A 3 0.96 -11.04 -13.49
N GLU A 4 0.89 -11.55 -14.71
CA GLU A 4 1.60 -12.77 -15.14
C GLU A 4 3.13 -12.61 -15.04
N GLN A 5 3.66 -11.42 -15.35
CA GLN A 5 5.10 -11.15 -15.22
C GLN A 5 5.52 -11.17 -13.75
N VAL A 6 4.68 -10.63 -12.85
CA VAL A 6 4.94 -10.69 -11.40
C VAL A 6 4.92 -12.15 -10.90
N TYR A 7 3.96 -12.95 -11.31
CA TYR A 7 3.91 -14.37 -10.94
C TYR A 7 5.11 -15.15 -11.48
N LYS A 8 5.50 -14.91 -12.73
CA LYS A 8 6.70 -15.52 -13.33
C LYS A 8 7.96 -15.13 -12.55
N TYR A 9 8.15 -13.84 -12.30
CA TYR A 9 9.30 -13.34 -11.53
C TYR A 9 9.34 -13.94 -10.12
N ALA A 10 8.18 -14.05 -9.46
CA ALA A 10 8.08 -14.66 -8.14
C ALA A 10 8.46 -16.14 -8.15
N ALA A 11 8.04 -16.91 -9.16
CA ALA A 11 8.41 -18.31 -9.32
C ALA A 11 9.92 -18.49 -9.54
N GLU A 12 10.55 -17.59 -10.29
CA GLU A 12 11.99 -17.59 -10.56
C GLU A 12 12.83 -17.14 -9.35
N ASN A 13 12.23 -16.44 -8.38
CA ASN A 13 12.95 -15.84 -7.25
C ASN A 13 12.32 -16.21 -5.88
N PRO A 14 12.38 -17.47 -5.44
CA PRO A 14 11.69 -17.96 -4.24
C PRO A 14 12.18 -17.35 -2.92
N GLN A 15 13.36 -16.72 -2.90
CA GLN A 15 13.95 -16.07 -1.73
C GLN A 15 13.20 -14.80 -1.29
N TYR A 16 12.44 -14.16 -2.18
CA TYR A 16 11.75 -12.92 -1.85
C TYR A 16 10.45 -13.16 -1.09
N ARG A 17 10.11 -12.19 -0.22
CA ARG A 17 8.87 -12.23 0.59
C ARG A 17 7.62 -12.29 -0.26
N LEU A 18 7.58 -11.56 -1.38
CA LEU A 18 6.47 -11.61 -2.33
C LEU A 18 6.27 -13.02 -2.88
N SER A 19 7.35 -13.69 -3.27
CA SER A 19 7.31 -15.05 -3.80
C SER A 19 6.80 -16.05 -2.78
N GLN A 20 7.25 -15.94 -1.53
CA GLN A 20 6.72 -16.75 -0.42
C GLN A 20 5.23 -16.50 -0.20
N PHE A 21 4.81 -15.23 -0.17
CA PHE A 21 3.40 -14.85 0.00
C PHE A 21 2.52 -15.47 -1.09
N LEU A 22 2.91 -15.35 -2.36
CA LEU A 22 2.15 -15.94 -3.48
C LEU A 22 2.15 -17.47 -3.43
N ARG A 23 3.28 -18.09 -3.06
CA ARG A 23 3.38 -19.55 -2.91
C ARG A 23 2.44 -20.11 -1.83
N TYR A 24 2.18 -19.36 -0.76
CA TYR A 24 1.25 -19.74 0.31
C TYR A 24 -0.22 -19.37 0.01
N GLY A 25 -0.56 -19.10 -1.26
CA GLY A 25 -1.93 -18.78 -1.67
C GLY A 25 -2.30 -17.31 -1.52
N GLY A 26 -1.32 -16.42 -1.33
CA GLY A 26 -1.56 -14.98 -1.39
C GLY A 26 -2.02 -14.54 -2.77
N HIS A 27 -2.95 -13.58 -2.82
CA HIS A 27 -3.47 -13.03 -4.07
C HIS A 27 -2.97 -11.60 -4.29
N LEU A 28 -2.63 -11.29 -5.53
CA LEU A 28 -2.40 -9.91 -5.96
C LEU A 28 -3.74 -9.23 -6.25
N VAL A 29 -4.11 -8.28 -5.41
CA VAL A 29 -5.29 -7.43 -5.62
C VAL A 29 -4.84 -6.15 -6.31
N PRO A 30 -5.19 -5.93 -7.58
CA PRO A 30 -4.85 -4.68 -8.26
C PRO A 30 -5.67 -3.54 -7.69
N ILE A 31 -5.00 -2.50 -7.21
CA ILE A 31 -5.66 -1.27 -6.78
C ILE A 31 -5.84 -0.37 -8.00
N LYS A 32 -7.08 -0.19 -8.43
CA LYS A 32 -7.45 0.72 -9.53
C LYS A 32 -7.84 2.07 -8.93
N ASP A 33 -6.85 2.93 -8.67
CA ASP A 33 -7.08 4.30 -8.19
C ASP A 33 -6.37 5.34 -9.07
N MET A 34 -7.16 6.05 -9.87
CA MET A 34 -6.70 7.05 -10.83
C MET A 34 -6.46 8.43 -10.21
N MET A 35 -6.79 8.61 -8.92
CA MET A 35 -6.52 9.86 -8.22
C MET A 35 -5.01 10.07 -8.09
N LYS A 36 -4.54 11.31 -8.25
CA LYS A 36 -3.12 11.64 -8.08
C LYS A 36 -2.64 11.25 -6.67
N LYS A 37 -1.42 10.70 -6.59
CA LYS A 37 -0.82 10.18 -5.35
C LYS A 37 -0.91 11.18 -4.20
N GLU A 38 -0.58 12.45 -4.47
CA GLU A 38 -0.58 13.53 -3.49
C GLU A 38 -1.96 13.80 -2.88
N ILE A 39 -3.03 13.53 -3.65
CA ILE A 39 -4.41 13.70 -3.19
C ILE A 39 -4.86 12.44 -2.43
N ARG A 40 -4.48 11.24 -2.90
CA ARG A 40 -4.84 9.99 -2.22
C ARG A 40 -4.29 9.93 -0.80
N ILE A 41 -3.02 10.31 -0.61
CA ILE A 41 -2.39 10.31 0.73
C ILE A 41 -3.14 11.23 1.71
N ARG A 42 -3.87 12.26 1.25
CA ARG A 42 -4.70 13.11 2.13
C ARG A 42 -5.86 12.35 2.78
N ARG A 43 -6.26 11.18 2.27
CA ARG A 43 -7.26 10.30 2.91
C ARG A 43 -6.81 9.81 4.28
N LEU A 44 -5.52 9.88 4.58
CA LEU A 44 -4.97 9.55 5.88
C LEU A 44 -5.27 10.61 6.95
N ASP A 45 -5.62 11.85 6.58
CA ASP A 45 -5.78 12.95 7.54
C ASP A 45 -6.87 12.66 8.59
N THR A 46 -8.07 12.27 8.13
CA THR A 46 -9.20 11.92 9.01
C THR A 46 -8.87 10.78 9.99
N PRO A 47 -8.46 9.57 9.54
CA PRO A 47 -8.17 8.46 10.44
C PRO A 47 -6.97 8.73 11.37
N ILE A 48 -5.96 9.48 10.93
CA ILE A 48 -4.85 9.90 11.80
C ILE A 48 -5.36 10.84 12.90
N ARG A 49 -6.13 11.87 12.56
CA ARG A 49 -6.70 12.83 13.53
C ARG A 49 -7.63 12.15 14.53
N GLN A 50 -8.42 11.20 14.06
CA GLN A 50 -9.35 10.41 14.87
C GLN A 50 -8.65 9.30 15.66
N ARG A 51 -7.33 9.13 15.50
CA ARG A 51 -6.51 8.12 16.19
C ARG A 51 -6.99 6.68 15.91
N GLU A 52 -7.42 6.44 14.68
CA GLU A 52 -7.89 5.12 14.23
C GLU A 52 -6.73 4.15 13.96
N PHE A 53 -5.51 4.67 13.78
CA PHE A 53 -4.31 3.85 13.63
C PHE A 53 -3.63 3.56 14.96
N ARG A 54 -3.23 2.30 15.14
CA ARG A 54 -2.28 1.88 16.18
C ARG A 54 -0.99 1.44 15.52
N PHE A 55 0.09 2.11 15.90
CA PHE A 55 1.41 1.94 15.31
C PHE A 55 2.28 1.07 16.23
N LEU A 56 2.86 0.00 15.69
CA LEU A 56 3.85 -0.81 16.43
C LEU A 56 5.13 0.00 16.64
N ARG A 57 5.77 -0.17 17.80
CA ARG A 57 7.02 0.55 18.09
C ARG A 57 8.21 -0.20 17.49
N ASN A 58 8.53 0.08 16.23
CA ASN A 58 9.67 -0.50 15.53
C ASN A 58 10.33 0.54 14.58
N PRO A 59 11.55 0.27 14.07
CA PRO A 59 12.27 1.23 13.22
C PRO A 59 11.49 1.66 11.97
N GLY A 60 10.79 0.73 11.29
CA GLY A 60 10.00 1.05 10.10
C GLY A 60 8.83 1.99 10.41
N THR A 61 8.19 1.81 11.56
CA THR A 61 7.08 2.67 11.99
C THR A 61 7.56 4.03 12.46
N LEU A 62 8.73 4.11 13.10
CA LEU A 62 9.36 5.40 13.42
C LEU A 62 9.67 6.20 12.15
N MET A 63 10.15 5.53 11.09
CA MET A 63 10.38 6.14 9.78
C MET A 63 9.07 6.63 9.14
N LEU A 64 8.02 5.79 9.14
CA LEU A 64 6.69 6.18 8.66
C LEU A 64 6.16 7.43 9.39
N LEU A 65 6.26 7.46 10.71
CA LEU A 65 5.82 8.63 11.50
C LEU A 65 6.64 9.88 11.19
N SER A 66 7.94 9.74 10.91
CA SER A 66 8.79 10.84 10.47
C SER A 66 8.33 11.38 9.11
N GLN A 67 8.03 10.50 8.15
CA GLN A 67 7.53 10.87 6.83
C GLN A 67 6.16 11.54 6.91
N LEU A 68 5.24 11.01 7.72
CA LEU A 68 3.90 11.60 7.93
C LEU A 68 3.97 13.01 8.53
N ARG A 69 4.95 13.30 9.40
CA ARG A 69 5.16 14.65 9.95
C ARG A 69 5.71 15.64 8.92
N GLN A 70 6.45 15.15 7.94
CA GLN A 70 7.08 15.96 6.87
C GLN A 70 6.17 16.12 5.65
N PHE A 71 5.14 15.29 5.51
CA PHE A 71 4.23 15.31 4.39
C PHE A 71 3.28 16.50 4.49
N ASP A 72 3.43 17.47 3.60
CA ASP A 72 2.59 18.67 3.52
C ASP A 72 1.61 18.63 2.33
N GLY A 73 1.47 17.46 1.69
CA GLY A 73 0.59 17.29 0.54
C GLY A 73 1.06 18.01 -0.72
N GLN A 74 2.31 18.47 -0.74
CA GLN A 74 3.02 18.92 -1.94
C GLN A 74 4.09 17.88 -2.29
N ASN A 75 4.48 17.81 -3.56
CA ASN A 75 5.52 16.92 -4.03
C ASN A 75 6.78 17.75 -4.32
N ARG A 76 7.68 17.84 -3.34
CA ARG A 76 8.96 18.56 -3.44
C ARG A 76 10.11 17.57 -3.64
N LYS A 77 11.16 18.02 -4.34
CA LYS A 77 12.38 17.23 -4.54
C LYS A 77 12.97 16.83 -3.17
N GLY A 78 13.10 15.51 -2.94
CA GLY A 78 13.64 14.95 -1.70
C GLY A 78 12.62 14.67 -0.59
N GLN A 79 11.32 14.87 -0.83
CA GLN A 79 10.29 14.35 0.07
C GLN A 79 10.12 12.85 -0.11
N TYR A 80 10.14 12.11 1.00
CA TYR A 80 9.88 10.69 1.03
C TYR A 80 8.40 10.46 1.33
N ASP A 81 7.68 9.83 0.39
CA ASP A 81 6.25 9.57 0.48
C ASP A 81 5.89 8.07 0.42
N ASP A 82 6.89 7.18 0.35
CA ASP A 82 6.68 5.73 0.23
C ASP A 82 5.92 5.14 1.44
N GLY A 83 6.22 5.60 2.66
CA GLY A 83 5.50 5.18 3.85
C GLY A 83 4.04 5.66 3.86
N PRO A 84 3.78 6.96 3.71
CA PRO A 84 2.42 7.48 3.57
C PRO A 84 1.62 6.82 2.43
N ASP A 85 2.23 6.60 1.26
CA ASP A 85 1.57 5.90 0.13
C ASP A 85 1.23 4.45 0.50
N SER A 86 2.17 3.73 1.11
CA SER A 86 1.93 2.36 1.59
C SER A 86 0.81 2.31 2.64
N LEU A 87 0.72 3.31 3.52
CA LEU A 87 -0.34 3.39 4.53
C LEU A 87 -1.71 3.65 3.89
N ASP A 88 -1.81 4.53 2.89
CA ASP A 88 -3.06 4.74 2.13
C ASP A 88 -3.47 3.45 1.42
N MET A 89 -2.53 2.75 0.76
CA MET A 89 -2.82 1.45 0.13
C MET A 89 -3.34 0.42 1.14
N CYS A 90 -2.77 0.37 2.35
CA CYS A 90 -3.28 -0.47 3.44
C CYS A 90 -4.71 -0.08 3.86
N GLN A 91 -5.02 1.21 3.96
CA GLN A 91 -6.36 1.69 4.28
C GLN A 91 -7.37 1.35 3.17
N GLN A 92 -6.94 1.36 1.90
CA GLN A 92 -7.79 1.01 0.77
C GLN A 92 -8.03 -0.51 0.63
N LEU A 93 -7.16 -1.34 1.20
CA LEU A 93 -7.17 -2.79 0.99
C LEU A 93 -8.55 -3.45 1.20
N PRO A 94 -9.32 -3.18 2.26
CA PRO A 94 -10.62 -3.83 2.46
C PRO A 94 -11.60 -3.55 1.31
N VAL A 95 -11.68 -2.31 0.84
CA VAL A 95 -12.57 -1.90 -0.26
C VAL A 95 -12.11 -2.49 -1.58
N GLN A 96 -10.80 -2.49 -1.84
CA GLN A 96 -10.23 -3.02 -3.08
C GLN A 96 -10.36 -4.55 -3.15
N LEU A 97 -10.18 -5.24 -2.02
CA LEU A 97 -10.35 -6.68 -1.91
C LEU A 97 -11.81 -7.08 -2.18
N GLN A 98 -12.77 -6.37 -1.59
CA GLN A 98 -14.19 -6.60 -1.84
C GLN A 98 -14.54 -6.43 -3.34
N LYS A 99 -14.13 -5.31 -3.94
CA LYS A 99 -14.33 -5.05 -5.37
C LYS A 99 -13.72 -6.14 -6.24
N TRP A 100 -12.51 -6.59 -5.91
CA TRP A 100 -11.83 -7.64 -6.66
C TRP A 100 -12.62 -8.95 -6.63
N PHE A 101 -13.09 -9.39 -5.45
CA PHE A 101 -13.93 -10.58 -5.35
C PHE A 101 -15.25 -10.46 -6.13
N ASP A 102 -15.88 -9.29 -6.11
CA ASP A 102 -17.11 -9.04 -6.87
C ASP A 102 -16.87 -9.05 -8.39
N GLU A 103 -15.69 -8.62 -8.85
CA GLU A 103 -15.25 -8.75 -10.25
C GLU A 103 -15.02 -10.22 -10.64
N GLN A 104 -14.46 -11.06 -9.75
CA GLN A 104 -14.22 -12.49 -10.04
C GLN A 104 -15.49 -13.35 -10.08
N ARG A 105 -16.59 -12.88 -9.48
CA ARG A 105 -17.88 -13.60 -9.44
C ARG A 105 -18.75 -13.37 -10.67
N LYS A 106 -18.41 -12.37 -11.49
CA LYS A 106 -19.10 -12.04 -12.74
C LYS A 106 -18.52 -12.83 -13.89
#